data_AF-A0A7C4WMU5-F1
#
_entry.id   AF-A0A7C4WMU5-F1
#
_cell.length_a   1.000
_cell.length_b   1.000
_cell.length_c   1.000
_cell.angle_alpha   90.00
_cell.angle_beta   90.00
_cell.angle_gamma   90.00
#
_symmetry.space_group_name_H-M   'P 1'
#
loop_
_entity.id
_entity.type
_entity.pdbx_description
1 polymer ?
#
loop_
_entity_poly.entity_id
_entity_poly.type
_entity_poly.pdbx_seq_one_letter_code
_entity_poly.pdbx_strand_id
1 'polypeptide(L)'
;MKSTRLWLIAIAGAVLAVVCICMVLGLWALKPPGAKIPVVKILSPASGTQIPLGEELLIQAQAFAKGTRLTRLQLWVDGRFIVQTRGRAPSLSATWRWRPRSPGAHTLTVQAYTEQAGVGRNSVLVHAVRVGDQAPAPEDYDGDGIPNASDACPYEAGLPEGNGCLPANLRDTDGDGVPDVSDLCPEVAGTQGNRGCPLLAGGDSDGDGIPETQDACPAEPGPAERGGCPEIRSPADGDSDGIIDSDDACPGQPGVVESPAGPGCPMPSPEDADGDGVPDAEDACPGQSGSEWNHGCPAFVDSDGDTVADSEDLCPSQSGPVENRGCPQVNSSDRDGDGVEDLSDSCPDEPGPPESNGCPSPDSDGDGFLDNEDNCPGLRGAEDGCPPWVIDFEDVAGVFDPCIRFPFICTVLQGGDRDGDGLRDWRDRCPDRAGPRLNEGCPWNLGPGGSPGGRPPVCEFFPTAPVCRPIEIEEGTEEAEVEVVLGEQLHTDAPWQRVWCYLRVEDTSWFRLPLSGDSLTMAGSPDTWNTGENRRLKLTVTGQLELEMLCYGQQSPLNWPQSLGTIYRLHGPEDWTGSPFSAWSEGALNRFQVSYWMCREECP
;
A
#
# COMPACT_ATOMS: atom_id res chain seq x y z
N MET A 1 -13.46 -90.26 80.31
CA MET A 1 -14.16 -89.05 79.82
C MET A 1 -13.27 -87.79 79.65
N LYS A 2 -12.06 -87.71 80.23
CA LYS A 2 -11.18 -86.53 80.05
C LYS A 2 -10.37 -86.53 78.73
N SER A 3 -9.96 -87.70 78.24
CA SER A 3 -9.16 -87.82 76.99
C SER A 3 -9.96 -87.48 75.72
N THR A 4 -11.22 -87.90 75.64
CA THR A 4 -12.09 -87.64 74.48
C THR A 4 -12.47 -86.17 74.30
N ARG A 5 -12.55 -85.39 75.39
CA ARG A 5 -12.83 -83.95 75.31
C ARG A 5 -11.63 -83.14 74.81
N LEU A 6 -10.40 -83.52 75.15
CA LEU A 6 -9.20 -82.88 74.60
C LEU A 6 -9.07 -83.14 73.09
N TRP A 7 -9.37 -84.36 72.65
CA TRP A 7 -9.33 -84.73 71.23
C TRP A 7 -10.37 -83.97 70.39
N LEU A 8 -11.58 -83.79 70.91
CA LEU A 8 -12.62 -83.01 70.22
C LEU A 8 -12.27 -81.51 70.12
N ILE A 9 -11.64 -80.94 71.15
CA ILE A 9 -11.19 -79.53 71.12
C ILE A 9 -10.02 -79.36 70.16
N ALA A 10 -9.08 -80.32 70.10
CA ALA A 10 -7.98 -80.31 69.15
C ALA A 10 -8.46 -80.45 67.69
N ILE A 11 -9.42 -81.33 67.42
CA ILE A 11 -10.04 -81.45 66.10
C ILE A 11 -10.82 -80.18 65.74
N ALA A 12 -11.61 -79.62 66.67
CA ALA A 12 -12.35 -78.39 66.43
C ALA A 12 -11.40 -77.21 66.12
N GLY A 13 -10.29 -77.10 66.86
CA GLY A 13 -9.24 -76.10 66.60
C GLY A 13 -8.55 -76.31 65.24
N ALA A 14 -8.24 -77.55 64.87
CA ALA A 14 -7.66 -77.87 63.57
C ALA A 14 -8.62 -77.58 62.41
N VAL A 15 -9.91 -77.91 62.55
CA VAL A 15 -10.93 -77.61 61.54
C VAL A 15 -11.13 -76.10 61.42
N LEU A 16 -11.16 -75.35 62.53
CA LEU A 16 -11.28 -73.89 62.50
C LEU A 16 -10.04 -73.24 61.86
N ALA A 17 -8.85 -73.77 62.13
CA ALA A 17 -7.60 -73.32 61.52
C ALA A 17 -7.58 -73.62 60.01
N VAL A 18 -8.01 -74.80 59.57
CA VAL A 18 -8.12 -75.14 58.15
C VAL A 18 -9.18 -74.29 57.46
N VAL A 19 -10.33 -74.01 58.09
CA VAL A 19 -11.35 -73.11 57.54
C VAL A 19 -10.84 -71.67 57.46
N CYS A 20 -10.12 -71.17 58.47
CA CYS A 20 -9.46 -69.86 58.40
C CYS A 20 -8.39 -69.80 57.31
N ILE A 21 -7.56 -70.84 57.18
CA ILE A 21 -6.54 -70.93 56.13
C ILE A 21 -7.20 -71.00 54.75
N CYS A 22 -8.28 -71.77 54.58
CA CYS A 22 -9.05 -71.82 53.33
C CYS A 22 -9.78 -70.50 53.02
N MET A 23 -10.27 -69.76 54.01
CA MET A 23 -10.84 -68.42 53.81
C MET A 23 -9.76 -67.39 53.47
N VAL A 24 -8.60 -67.44 54.12
CA VAL A 24 -7.46 -66.54 53.84
C VAL A 24 -6.84 -66.84 52.46
N LEU A 25 -6.71 -68.12 52.10
CA LEU A 25 -6.26 -68.56 50.76
C LEU A 25 -7.32 -68.29 49.69
N GLY A 26 -8.61 -68.45 50.01
CA GLY A 26 -9.73 -68.10 49.12
C GLY A 26 -9.85 -66.59 48.86
N LEU A 27 -9.54 -65.75 49.86
CA LEU A 27 -9.41 -64.29 49.72
C LEU A 27 -8.15 -63.90 48.93
N TRP A 28 -7.07 -64.68 49.00
CA TRP A 28 -5.87 -64.48 48.17
C TRP A 28 -6.07 -64.90 46.70
N ALA A 29 -6.96 -65.86 46.43
CA ALA A 29 -7.28 -66.33 45.08
C ALA A 29 -8.24 -65.41 44.30
N LEU A 30 -8.80 -64.39 44.96
CA LEU A 30 -9.66 -63.37 44.35
C LEU A 30 -8.95 -62.00 44.27
N LYS A 31 -7.63 -61.96 44.06
CA LYS A 31 -7.02 -60.73 43.56
C LYS A 31 -7.61 -60.48 42.16
N PRO A 32 -8.44 -59.43 41.96
CA PRO A 32 -8.90 -59.10 40.61
C PRO A 32 -7.66 -58.90 39.74
N PRO A 33 -7.67 -59.36 38.47
CA PRO A 33 -6.56 -59.12 37.57
C PRO A 33 -6.22 -57.63 37.60
N GLY A 34 -4.94 -57.32 37.86
CA GLY A 34 -4.49 -55.95 38.06
C GLY A 34 -4.98 -55.05 36.93
N ALA A 35 -5.49 -53.87 37.30
CA ALA A 35 -6.08 -52.92 36.36
C ALA A 35 -5.10 -52.61 35.23
N LYS A 36 -5.40 -53.06 34.01
CA LYS A 36 -4.54 -52.82 32.85
C LYS A 36 -4.72 -51.38 32.39
N ILE A 37 -3.66 -50.59 32.53
CA ILE A 37 -3.62 -49.18 32.20
C ILE A 37 -3.51 -49.02 30.67
N PRO A 38 -4.46 -48.35 30.01
CA PRO A 38 -4.35 -48.05 28.58
C PRO A 38 -3.35 -46.93 28.31
N VAL A 39 -2.78 -46.91 27.11
CA VAL A 39 -1.92 -45.81 26.64
C VAL A 39 -2.78 -44.81 25.89
N VAL A 40 -2.63 -43.52 26.20
CA VAL A 40 -3.36 -42.42 25.56
C VAL A 40 -2.37 -41.54 24.81
N LYS A 41 -2.66 -41.25 23.54
CA LYS A 41 -1.93 -40.31 22.70
C LYS A 41 -2.87 -39.19 22.28
N ILE A 42 -2.46 -37.95 22.53
CA ILE A 42 -3.10 -36.77 21.96
C ILE A 42 -2.34 -36.51 20.65
N LEU A 43 -3.05 -36.58 19.53
CA LEU A 43 -2.49 -36.43 18.18
C LEU A 43 -2.46 -34.94 17.79
N SER A 44 -3.47 -34.19 18.20
CA SER A 44 -3.57 -32.73 18.06
C SER A 44 -4.44 -32.18 19.19
N PRO A 45 -4.13 -31.01 19.76
CA PRO A 45 -2.99 -30.13 19.47
C PRO A 45 -1.66 -30.64 20.04
N ALA A 46 -0.56 -30.06 19.58
CA ALA A 46 0.75 -30.23 20.22
C ALA A 46 0.81 -29.44 21.54
N SER A 47 1.68 -29.85 22.46
CA SER A 47 1.90 -29.06 23.68
C SER A 47 2.57 -27.73 23.31
N GLY A 48 2.03 -26.63 23.83
CA GLY A 48 2.48 -25.26 23.53
C GLY A 48 1.67 -24.56 22.44
N THR A 49 0.71 -25.23 21.79
CA THR A 49 -0.13 -24.60 20.75
C THR A 49 -0.82 -23.34 21.29
N GLN A 50 -0.65 -22.24 20.57
CA GLN A 50 -1.37 -20.99 20.80
C GLN A 50 -2.69 -21.00 20.05
N ILE A 51 -3.74 -20.49 20.68
CA ILE A 51 -5.11 -20.52 20.16
C ILE A 51 -5.71 -19.14 20.40
N PRO A 52 -6.22 -18.47 19.38
CA PRO A 52 -6.97 -17.24 19.57
C PRO A 52 -8.16 -17.45 20.52
N LEU A 53 -8.33 -16.50 21.44
CA LEU A 53 -9.46 -16.51 22.37
C LEU A 53 -10.75 -16.50 21.57
N GLY A 54 -11.63 -17.48 21.81
CA GLY A 54 -12.84 -17.62 21.02
C GLY A 54 -12.66 -18.30 19.66
N GLU A 55 -11.58 -19.02 19.38
CA GLU A 55 -11.54 -19.93 18.22
C GLU A 55 -11.76 -21.40 18.63
N GLU A 56 -12.36 -22.20 17.76
CA GLU A 56 -12.54 -23.64 18.03
C GLU A 56 -11.24 -24.42 17.82
N LEU A 57 -10.72 -25.01 18.90
CA LEU A 57 -9.63 -25.98 18.83
C LEU A 57 -10.16 -27.39 18.57
N LEU A 58 -9.60 -28.04 17.55
CA LEU A 58 -9.88 -29.44 17.24
C LEU A 58 -8.91 -30.36 18.00
N ILE A 59 -9.45 -31.20 18.88
CA ILE A 59 -8.70 -32.11 19.74
C ILE A 59 -8.87 -33.54 19.23
N GLN A 60 -7.79 -34.13 18.74
CA GLN A 60 -7.75 -35.52 18.29
C GLN A 60 -6.95 -36.36 19.28
N ALA A 61 -7.54 -37.45 19.75
CA ALA A 61 -6.86 -38.38 20.63
C ALA A 61 -7.15 -39.82 20.25
N GLN A 62 -6.17 -40.67 20.52
CA GLN A 62 -6.27 -42.11 20.31
C GLN A 62 -5.72 -42.84 21.54
N ALA A 63 -6.44 -43.85 21.99
CA ALA A 63 -6.01 -44.72 23.06
C ALA A 63 -5.96 -46.18 22.63
N PHE A 64 -5.06 -46.92 23.28
CA PHE A 64 -4.81 -48.32 23.01
C PHE A 64 -4.73 -49.10 24.32
N ALA A 65 -5.38 -50.27 24.37
CA ALA A 65 -5.34 -51.15 25.53
C ALA A 65 -4.84 -52.55 25.13
N LYS A 66 -3.75 -53.01 25.77
CA LYS A 66 -3.18 -54.33 25.50
C LYS A 66 -3.83 -55.40 26.40
N GLY A 67 -4.57 -56.33 25.80
CA GLY A 67 -5.18 -57.46 26.52
C GLY A 67 -6.34 -57.08 27.44
N THR A 68 -7.01 -55.95 27.16
CA THR A 68 -8.32 -55.53 27.68
C THR A 68 -8.98 -54.63 26.63
N ARG A 69 -10.24 -54.23 26.82
CA ARG A 69 -10.96 -53.30 25.93
C ARG A 69 -11.14 -51.96 26.62
N LEU A 70 -11.03 -50.89 25.84
CA LEU A 70 -11.47 -49.56 26.22
C LEU A 70 -12.99 -49.54 26.28
N THR A 71 -13.54 -48.70 27.15
CA THR A 71 -14.98 -48.50 27.35
C THR A 71 -15.41 -47.07 27.01
N ARG A 72 -14.53 -46.10 27.27
CA ARG A 72 -14.73 -44.69 26.96
C ARG A 72 -13.41 -43.91 26.98
N LEU A 73 -13.43 -42.81 26.24
CA LEU A 73 -12.49 -41.70 26.31
C LEU A 73 -13.19 -40.47 26.88
N GLN A 74 -12.51 -39.69 27.70
CA GLN A 74 -13.01 -38.45 28.28
C GLN A 74 -12.02 -37.32 28.04
N LEU A 75 -12.52 -36.17 27.62
CA LEU A 75 -11.77 -34.92 27.54
C LEU A 75 -12.06 -34.08 28.79
N TRP A 76 -10.98 -33.62 29.41
CA TRP A 76 -10.98 -32.73 30.55
C TRP A 76 -10.16 -31.49 30.22
N VAL A 77 -10.61 -30.32 30.66
CA VAL A 77 -9.90 -29.04 30.49
C VAL A 77 -9.80 -28.39 31.86
N ASP A 78 -8.57 -28.09 32.30
CA ASP A 78 -8.28 -27.52 33.62
C ASP A 78 -8.92 -28.30 34.78
N GLY A 79 -8.95 -29.63 34.64
CA GLY A 79 -9.57 -30.53 35.61
C GLY A 79 -11.10 -30.57 35.58
N ARG A 80 -11.77 -29.89 34.64
CA ARG A 80 -13.21 -29.95 34.42
C ARG A 80 -13.56 -30.91 33.29
N PHE A 81 -14.55 -31.77 33.49
CA PHE A 81 -15.03 -32.68 32.46
C PHE A 81 -15.77 -31.91 31.37
N ILE A 82 -15.42 -32.14 30.11
CA ILE A 82 -16.06 -31.49 28.96
C ILE A 82 -16.99 -32.48 28.24
N VAL A 83 -16.42 -33.58 27.72
CA VAL A 83 -17.15 -34.50 26.85
C VAL A 83 -16.55 -35.91 26.92
N GLN A 84 -17.34 -36.92 26.54
CA GLN A 84 -16.89 -38.32 26.47
C GLN A 84 -17.29 -38.98 25.15
N THR A 85 -16.43 -39.87 24.68
CA THR A 85 -16.69 -40.78 23.57
C THR A 85 -16.74 -42.20 24.12
N ARG A 86 -17.87 -42.88 23.99
CA ARG A 86 -18.02 -44.27 24.43
C ARG A 86 -17.68 -45.22 23.27
N GLY A 87 -17.06 -46.34 23.59
CA GLY A 87 -16.76 -47.35 22.59
C GLY A 87 -16.12 -48.57 23.24
N ARG A 88 -16.37 -49.74 22.66
CA ARG A 88 -15.92 -51.04 23.21
C ARG A 88 -14.97 -51.72 22.25
N ALA A 89 -13.70 -51.32 22.28
CA ALA A 89 -12.69 -51.77 21.32
C ALA A 89 -11.28 -51.79 21.94
N PRO A 90 -10.33 -52.55 21.37
CA PRO A 90 -8.93 -52.54 21.83
C PRO A 90 -8.21 -51.21 21.58
N SER A 91 -8.70 -50.41 20.63
CA SER A 91 -8.32 -49.02 20.42
C SER A 91 -9.56 -48.15 20.24
N LEU A 92 -9.48 -46.89 20.67
CA LEU A 92 -10.56 -45.92 20.49
C LEU A 92 -9.92 -44.60 20.06
N SER A 93 -10.50 -43.96 19.04
CA SER A 93 -10.12 -42.61 18.61
C SER A 93 -11.30 -41.69 18.81
N ALA A 94 -11.03 -40.43 19.14
CA ALA A 94 -12.05 -39.41 19.29
C ALA A 94 -11.53 -38.06 18.80
N THR A 95 -12.47 -37.29 18.24
CA THR A 95 -12.25 -35.91 17.82
C THR A 95 -13.28 -35.04 18.54
N TRP A 96 -12.82 -34.01 19.23
CA TRP A 96 -13.68 -33.05 19.92
C TRP A 96 -13.34 -31.63 19.48
N ARG A 97 -14.30 -30.72 19.64
CA ARG A 97 -14.12 -29.28 19.45
C ARG A 97 -14.20 -28.61 20.81
N TRP A 98 -13.27 -27.71 21.12
CA TRP A 98 -13.25 -26.97 22.37
C TRP A 98 -12.83 -25.52 22.09
N ARG A 99 -13.57 -24.57 22.65
CA ARG A 99 -13.34 -23.13 22.47
C ARG A 99 -12.89 -22.52 23.82
N PRO A 100 -11.68 -21.95 23.92
CA PRO A 100 -11.23 -21.31 25.15
C PRO A 100 -12.08 -20.05 25.43
N ARG A 101 -12.51 -19.90 26.69
CA ARG A 101 -13.34 -18.77 27.15
C ARG A 101 -12.56 -17.73 27.95
N SER A 102 -11.34 -18.04 28.35
CA SER A 102 -10.45 -17.15 29.08
C SER A 102 -9.06 -17.18 28.45
N PRO A 103 -8.32 -16.08 28.43
CA PRO A 103 -6.92 -16.09 28.02
C PRO A 103 -6.05 -16.80 29.06
N GLY A 104 -4.89 -17.30 28.63
CA GLY A 104 -3.91 -17.97 29.47
C GLY A 104 -3.70 -19.45 29.15
N ALA A 105 -2.91 -20.11 30.00
CA ALA A 105 -2.56 -21.51 29.81
C ALA A 105 -3.70 -22.44 30.25
N HIS A 106 -4.13 -23.32 29.36
CA HIS A 106 -5.14 -24.35 29.58
C HIS A 106 -4.53 -25.75 29.48
N THR A 107 -4.87 -26.64 30.40
CA THR A 107 -4.40 -28.04 30.40
C THR A 107 -5.47 -28.97 29.85
N LEU A 108 -5.26 -29.49 28.64
CA LEU A 108 -6.12 -30.49 28.04
C LEU A 108 -5.68 -31.87 28.50
N THR A 109 -6.54 -32.61 29.19
CA THR A 109 -6.26 -33.97 29.68
C THR A 109 -7.24 -34.97 29.06
N VAL A 110 -6.72 -35.98 28.38
CA VAL A 110 -7.51 -37.09 27.85
C VAL A 110 -7.33 -38.31 28.74
N GLN A 111 -8.45 -38.87 29.20
CA GLN A 111 -8.49 -40.07 30.02
C GLN A 111 -9.18 -41.22 29.29
N ALA A 112 -8.58 -42.40 29.31
CA ALA A 112 -9.11 -43.63 28.72
C ALA A 112 -9.40 -44.66 29.81
N TYR A 113 -10.57 -45.29 29.74
CA TYR A 113 -11.06 -46.23 30.75
C TYR A 113 -11.18 -47.63 30.16
N THR A 114 -10.73 -48.66 30.89
CA THR A 114 -10.86 -50.06 30.49
C THR A 114 -11.95 -50.80 31.28
N GLU A 115 -12.36 -51.96 30.78
CA GLU A 115 -13.33 -52.85 31.46
C GLU A 115 -12.82 -53.38 32.82
N GLN A 116 -11.51 -53.37 33.03
CA GLN A 116 -10.85 -53.86 34.26
C GLN A 116 -10.49 -52.70 35.19
N ALA A 117 -11.26 -51.60 35.13
CA ALA A 117 -11.06 -50.38 35.92
C ALA A 117 -9.67 -49.72 35.79
N GLY A 118 -8.94 -49.99 34.69
CA GLY A 118 -7.69 -49.31 34.38
C GLY A 118 -7.96 -47.95 33.75
N VAL A 119 -7.25 -46.92 34.23
CA VAL A 119 -7.36 -45.54 33.72
C VAL A 119 -6.00 -45.07 33.24
N GLY A 120 -5.91 -44.75 31.96
CA GLY A 120 -4.74 -44.13 31.34
C GLY A 120 -5.04 -42.66 31.11
N ARG A 121 -4.04 -41.79 31.26
CA ARG A 121 -4.18 -40.35 31.03
C ARG A 121 -2.99 -39.81 30.27
N ASN A 122 -3.23 -38.80 29.45
CA ASN A 122 -2.20 -37.97 28.84
C ASN A 122 -2.71 -36.52 28.79
N SER A 123 -1.80 -35.55 28.85
CA SER A 123 -2.14 -34.13 28.91
C SER A 123 -1.22 -33.29 28.03
N VAL A 124 -1.78 -32.25 27.41
CA VAL A 124 -1.03 -31.22 26.67
C VAL A 124 -1.41 -29.84 27.22
N LEU A 125 -0.45 -28.93 27.23
CA LEU A 125 -0.66 -27.54 27.59
C LEU A 125 -0.96 -26.74 26.32
N VAL A 126 -1.97 -25.88 26.33
CA VAL A 126 -2.25 -24.93 25.24
C VAL A 126 -2.40 -23.52 25.81
N HIS A 127 -2.13 -22.49 25.01
CA HIS A 127 -2.23 -21.10 25.45
C HIS A 127 -3.31 -20.38 24.66
N ALA A 128 -4.36 -19.92 25.34
CA ALA A 128 -5.35 -19.03 24.76
C ALA A 128 -4.82 -17.60 24.78
N VAL A 129 -4.67 -16.97 23.62
CA VAL A 129 -4.13 -15.60 23.48
C VAL A 129 -5.23 -14.65 22.99
N ARG A 130 -5.25 -13.40 23.48
CA ARG A 130 -6.17 -12.39 22.93
C ARG A 130 -5.70 -12.03 21.53
N VAL A 131 -6.64 -11.90 20.58
CA VAL A 131 -6.33 -11.37 19.25
C VAL A 131 -5.92 -9.91 19.45
N GLY A 132 -4.62 -9.63 19.33
CA GLY A 132 -4.00 -8.35 19.68
C GLY A 132 -2.69 -8.46 20.48
N ASP A 133 -2.43 -9.59 21.15
CA ASP A 133 -1.18 -9.83 21.91
C ASP A 133 -0.19 -10.77 21.21
N GLN A 134 -0.49 -11.21 19.98
CA GLN A 134 0.55 -11.79 19.13
C GLN A 134 1.39 -10.64 18.63
N ALA A 135 2.67 -10.61 19.03
CA ALA A 135 3.67 -9.94 18.20
C ALA A 135 3.39 -10.42 16.77
N PRO A 136 3.25 -9.51 15.79
CA PRO A 136 3.03 -9.91 14.41
C PRO A 136 4.06 -10.98 14.09
N ALA A 137 3.63 -12.03 13.38
CA ALA A 137 4.60 -12.95 12.79
C ALA A 137 5.67 -12.08 12.12
N PRO A 138 6.96 -12.33 12.37
CA PRO A 138 8.00 -11.55 11.73
C PRO A 138 7.67 -11.48 10.25
N GLU A 139 7.65 -10.27 9.69
CA GLU A 139 7.34 -10.10 8.27
C GLU A 139 8.27 -11.03 7.47
N ASP A 140 7.69 -11.74 6.52
CA ASP A 140 8.31 -12.75 5.67
C ASP A 140 7.65 -12.51 4.31
N TYR A 141 8.26 -11.65 3.48
CA TYR A 141 7.58 -11.15 2.28
C TYR A 141 7.51 -12.18 1.15
N ASP A 142 8.45 -13.13 1.10
CA ASP A 142 8.49 -14.17 0.07
C ASP A 142 7.96 -15.54 0.52
N GLY A 143 7.73 -15.72 1.82
CA GLY A 143 7.05 -16.88 2.39
C GLY A 143 7.90 -18.14 2.45
N ASP A 144 9.23 -18.03 2.44
CA ASP A 144 10.15 -19.17 2.52
C ASP A 144 10.30 -19.75 3.95
N GLY A 145 9.72 -19.07 4.93
CA GLY A 145 9.75 -19.44 6.35
C GLY A 145 10.89 -18.83 7.14
N ILE A 146 11.65 -17.90 6.56
CA ILE A 146 12.73 -17.12 7.17
C ILE A 146 12.24 -15.67 7.32
N PRO A 147 12.16 -15.14 8.56
CA PRO A 147 11.81 -13.74 8.78
C PRO A 147 12.69 -12.75 8.01
N ASN A 148 12.11 -11.68 7.44
CA ASN A 148 12.82 -10.59 6.75
C ASN A 148 14.04 -10.04 7.52
N ALA A 149 13.98 -10.01 8.85
CA ALA A 149 15.08 -9.55 9.70
C ALA A 149 16.28 -10.52 9.76
N SER A 150 16.07 -11.77 9.38
CA SER A 150 17.04 -12.87 9.32
C SER A 150 17.22 -13.42 7.90
N ASP A 151 16.51 -12.83 6.94
CA ASP A 151 16.55 -13.15 5.52
C ASP A 151 17.52 -12.21 4.80
N ALA A 152 18.49 -12.77 4.09
CA ALA A 152 19.43 -12.03 3.28
C ALA A 152 18.82 -11.61 1.92
N CYS A 153 17.76 -12.28 1.49
CA CYS A 153 17.00 -12.01 0.27
C CYS A 153 15.49 -11.93 0.57
N PRO A 154 14.99 -10.91 1.32
CA PRO A 154 13.63 -10.89 1.88
C PRO A 154 12.46 -10.89 0.89
N TYR A 155 12.71 -10.90 -0.42
CA TYR A 155 11.72 -10.85 -1.49
C TYR A 155 11.90 -12.01 -2.50
N GLU A 156 12.84 -12.93 -2.27
CA GLU A 156 13.17 -14.06 -3.13
C GLU A 156 13.30 -15.34 -2.30
N ALA A 157 12.29 -16.21 -2.37
CA ALA A 157 12.22 -17.40 -1.50
C ALA A 157 13.45 -18.32 -1.62
N GLY A 158 14.17 -18.53 -0.51
CA GLY A 158 15.40 -19.30 -0.46
C GLY A 158 15.38 -20.48 0.49
N LEU A 159 16.58 -20.94 0.85
CA LEU A 159 16.77 -22.07 1.76
C LEU A 159 17.44 -21.61 3.07
N PRO A 160 17.16 -22.27 4.21
CA PRO A 160 17.82 -21.97 5.48
C PRO A 160 19.34 -22.06 5.42
N GLU A 161 19.89 -22.95 4.60
CA GLU A 161 21.33 -23.08 4.39
C GLU A 161 21.97 -21.87 3.68
N GLY A 162 21.15 -21.03 3.02
CA GLY A 162 21.53 -19.80 2.32
C GLY A 162 21.09 -18.50 3.02
N ASN A 163 20.64 -18.56 4.28
CA ASN A 163 20.02 -17.44 5.01
C ASN A 163 18.89 -16.76 4.21
N GLY A 164 18.00 -17.55 3.58
CA GLY A 164 16.87 -17.02 2.80
C GLY A 164 17.18 -16.62 1.36
N CYS A 165 18.44 -16.74 0.93
CA CYS A 165 18.78 -16.68 -0.48
C CYS A 165 18.83 -18.06 -1.13
N LEU A 166 18.42 -18.15 -2.39
CA LEU A 166 18.76 -19.29 -3.24
C LEU A 166 20.28 -19.41 -3.39
N PRO A 167 20.85 -20.62 -3.34
CA PRO A 167 22.27 -20.78 -3.61
C PRO A 167 22.56 -20.35 -5.06
N ALA A 168 23.67 -19.65 -5.28
CA ALA A 168 23.98 -18.95 -6.53
C ALA A 168 23.89 -19.82 -7.80
N ASN A 169 24.04 -21.14 -7.68
CA ASN A 169 23.91 -22.10 -8.78
C ASN A 169 22.47 -22.49 -9.14
N LEU A 170 21.47 -22.02 -8.37
CA LEU A 170 20.03 -22.23 -8.57
C LEU A 170 19.26 -20.92 -8.72
N ARG A 171 19.93 -19.77 -8.64
CA ARG A 171 19.33 -18.46 -8.89
C ARG A 171 18.94 -18.36 -10.36
N ASP A 172 17.75 -17.86 -10.65
CA ASP A 172 17.14 -17.72 -11.97
C ASP A 172 16.38 -16.38 -11.94
N THR A 173 17.08 -15.32 -12.34
CA THR A 173 16.68 -13.92 -12.10
C THR A 173 15.48 -13.52 -12.97
N ASP A 174 15.29 -14.13 -14.14
CA ASP A 174 14.18 -13.84 -15.05
C ASP A 174 13.07 -14.91 -15.05
N GLY A 175 13.30 -16.05 -14.38
CA GLY A 175 12.30 -17.07 -14.11
C GLY A 175 11.96 -17.95 -15.32
N ASP A 176 12.84 -18.07 -16.29
CA ASP A 176 12.61 -18.83 -17.52
C ASP A 176 12.87 -20.35 -17.39
N GLY A 177 13.43 -20.77 -16.24
CA GLY A 177 13.77 -22.14 -15.92
C GLY A 177 15.22 -22.53 -16.21
N VAL A 178 16.08 -21.57 -16.59
CA VAL A 178 17.53 -21.71 -16.74
C VAL A 178 18.23 -20.91 -15.62
N PRO A 179 19.02 -21.53 -14.74
CA PRO A 179 19.72 -20.79 -13.68
C PRO A 179 20.74 -19.79 -14.25
N ASP A 180 20.90 -18.61 -13.64
CA ASP A 180 21.81 -17.50 -14.01
C ASP A 180 23.21 -17.97 -14.41
N VAL A 181 23.75 -18.96 -13.70
CA VAL A 181 25.09 -19.53 -13.96
C VAL A 181 25.19 -20.29 -15.28
N SER A 182 24.05 -20.65 -15.86
CA SER A 182 23.87 -21.35 -17.14
C SER A 182 23.03 -20.56 -18.13
N ASP A 183 22.60 -19.36 -17.75
CA ASP A 183 21.80 -18.43 -18.55
C ASP A 183 22.70 -17.42 -19.26
N LEU A 184 22.53 -17.26 -20.56
CA LEU A 184 23.25 -16.26 -21.37
C LEU A 184 22.61 -14.88 -21.31
N CYS A 185 21.33 -14.79 -20.94
CA CYS A 185 20.54 -13.57 -20.78
C CYS A 185 19.83 -13.53 -19.41
N PRO A 186 20.54 -13.55 -18.26
CA PRO A 186 19.93 -13.77 -16.94
C PRO A 186 18.84 -12.77 -16.49
N GLU A 187 18.71 -11.63 -17.17
CA GLU A 187 17.71 -10.59 -16.85
C GLU A 187 16.50 -10.62 -17.82
N VAL A 188 16.49 -11.50 -18.82
CA VAL A 188 15.50 -11.49 -19.91
C VAL A 188 15.03 -12.90 -20.24
N ALA A 189 13.83 -13.23 -19.77
CA ALA A 189 13.29 -14.58 -19.85
C ALA A 189 13.28 -15.15 -21.28
N GLY A 190 13.87 -16.34 -21.43
CA GLY A 190 14.02 -17.00 -22.70
C GLY A 190 13.57 -18.45 -22.75
N THR A 191 14.31 -19.25 -23.53
CA THR A 191 14.00 -20.67 -23.67
C THR A 191 15.19 -21.52 -23.31
N GLN A 192 14.93 -22.67 -22.70
CA GLN A 192 15.96 -23.68 -22.41
C GLN A 192 16.73 -24.13 -23.67
N GLY A 193 16.10 -24.09 -24.85
CA GLY A 193 16.73 -24.40 -26.13
C GLY A 193 17.76 -23.35 -26.59
N ASN A 194 17.63 -22.11 -26.10
CA ASN A 194 18.50 -20.98 -26.40
C ASN A 194 19.28 -20.48 -25.18
N ARG A 195 19.57 -21.39 -24.22
CA ARG A 195 20.35 -21.11 -23.01
C ARG A 195 19.89 -19.86 -22.25
N GLY A 196 18.58 -19.74 -22.04
CA GLY A 196 18.02 -18.68 -21.22
C GLY A 196 17.69 -17.38 -21.99
N CYS A 197 18.16 -17.24 -23.23
CA CYS A 197 17.85 -16.07 -24.04
C CYS A 197 16.52 -16.18 -24.79
N PRO A 198 15.75 -15.08 -24.91
CA PRO A 198 14.52 -15.05 -25.67
C PRO A 198 14.77 -15.44 -27.12
N LEU A 199 13.87 -16.25 -27.67
CA LEU A 199 13.79 -16.41 -29.12
C LEU A 199 13.22 -15.09 -29.67
N LEU A 200 14.11 -14.24 -30.16
CA LEU A 200 13.75 -12.91 -30.62
C LEU A 200 12.78 -13.01 -31.79
N ALA A 201 11.58 -12.48 -31.59
CA ALA A 201 10.63 -12.15 -32.64
C ALA A 201 11.21 -10.98 -33.46
N GLY A 202 12.20 -11.28 -34.30
CA GLY A 202 12.95 -10.30 -35.06
C GLY A 202 13.78 -10.85 -36.21
N GLY A 203 14.06 -12.16 -36.24
CA GLY A 203 14.99 -12.72 -37.22
C GLY A 203 16.45 -12.53 -36.79
N ASP A 204 17.24 -13.54 -37.09
CA ASP A 204 18.69 -13.63 -36.94
C ASP A 204 19.13 -14.35 -38.23
N SER A 205 19.39 -13.56 -39.27
CA SER A 205 19.52 -14.06 -40.64
C SER A 205 20.83 -14.81 -40.88
N ASP A 206 21.87 -14.54 -40.10
CA ASP A 206 23.19 -15.16 -40.23
C ASP A 206 23.54 -16.15 -39.10
N GLY A 207 22.75 -16.16 -38.03
CA GLY A 207 22.78 -17.18 -36.98
C GLY A 207 23.91 -17.01 -35.99
N ASP A 208 24.41 -15.79 -35.78
CA ASP A 208 25.48 -15.49 -34.83
C ASP A 208 24.99 -15.26 -33.39
N GLY A 209 23.67 -15.19 -33.21
CA GLY A 209 23.01 -15.03 -31.92
C GLY A 209 22.64 -13.59 -31.57
N ILE A 210 22.85 -12.62 -32.47
CA ILE A 210 22.46 -11.22 -32.29
C ILE A 210 21.21 -10.91 -33.17
N PRO A 211 20.15 -10.29 -32.63
CA PRO A 211 18.97 -9.94 -33.45
C PRO A 211 19.31 -8.90 -34.52
N GLU A 212 18.70 -8.99 -35.70
CA GLU A 212 18.89 -8.06 -36.83
C GLU A 212 18.78 -6.57 -36.48
N THR A 213 18.03 -6.23 -35.42
CA THR A 213 17.87 -4.83 -34.95
C THR A 213 19.04 -4.30 -34.09
N GLN A 214 19.92 -5.19 -33.63
CA GLN A 214 21.08 -4.90 -32.77
C GLN A 214 22.38 -5.44 -33.38
N ASP A 215 22.29 -6.18 -34.47
CA ASP A 215 23.43 -6.65 -35.26
C ASP A 215 23.88 -5.55 -36.24
N ALA A 216 25.15 -5.16 -36.14
CA ALA A 216 25.75 -4.20 -37.05
C ALA A 216 26.05 -4.82 -38.43
N CYS A 217 26.10 -6.15 -38.53
CA CYS A 217 26.30 -6.92 -39.75
C CYS A 217 25.25 -8.04 -39.91
N PRO A 218 23.94 -7.75 -40.08
CA PRO A 218 22.83 -8.73 -40.01
C PRO A 218 22.81 -9.91 -41.00
N ALA A 219 23.82 -10.02 -41.86
CA ALA A 219 23.94 -11.03 -42.90
C ALA A 219 25.29 -11.75 -42.89
N GLU A 220 26.20 -11.40 -41.98
CA GLU A 220 27.52 -12.02 -41.84
C GLU A 220 27.86 -12.28 -40.37
N PRO A 221 28.04 -13.55 -39.97
CA PRO A 221 28.08 -13.89 -38.56
C PRO A 221 29.36 -13.42 -37.88
N GLY A 222 29.23 -12.77 -36.72
CA GLY A 222 30.35 -12.24 -35.94
C GLY A 222 30.17 -12.36 -34.42
N PRO A 223 31.21 -12.05 -33.63
CA PRO A 223 31.12 -12.10 -32.18
C PRO A 223 30.39 -10.88 -31.60
N ALA A 224 29.65 -11.08 -30.51
CA ALA A 224 28.93 -10.02 -29.80
C ALA A 224 29.84 -8.86 -29.33
N GLU A 225 31.11 -9.16 -29.00
CA GLU A 225 32.10 -8.14 -28.63
C GLU A 225 32.44 -7.16 -29.78
N ARG A 226 32.00 -7.47 -31.01
CA ARG A 226 32.15 -6.62 -32.20
C ARG A 226 30.82 -6.23 -32.84
N GLY A 227 29.72 -6.35 -32.08
CA GLY A 227 28.38 -6.00 -32.56
C GLY A 227 27.94 -6.84 -33.77
N GLY A 228 28.36 -8.11 -33.85
CA GLY A 228 27.93 -9.05 -34.90
C GLY A 228 28.78 -9.06 -36.17
N CYS A 229 29.84 -8.25 -36.25
CA CYS A 229 30.67 -8.20 -37.46
C CYS A 229 31.92 -9.12 -37.41
N PRO A 230 32.25 -9.83 -38.52
CA PRO A 230 33.43 -10.68 -38.60
C PRO A 230 34.75 -9.90 -38.59
N GLU A 231 35.85 -10.59 -38.30
CA GLU A 231 37.20 -9.99 -38.29
C GLU A 231 37.71 -9.79 -39.74
N ILE A 232 37.70 -8.54 -40.22
CA ILE A 232 38.14 -8.22 -41.58
C ILE A 232 39.67 -8.39 -41.70
N ARG A 233 40.10 -9.32 -42.58
CA ARG A 233 41.43 -9.26 -43.19
C ARG A 233 41.44 -8.03 -44.09
N SER A 234 42.29 -7.05 -43.78
CA SER A 234 42.37 -5.76 -44.46
C SER A 234 42.09 -5.87 -45.97
N PRO A 235 41.02 -5.24 -46.48
CA PRO A 235 40.69 -5.25 -47.89
C PRO A 235 41.76 -4.51 -48.70
N ALA A 236 41.77 -4.69 -50.02
CA ALA A 236 42.67 -3.95 -50.89
C ALA A 236 42.34 -2.45 -50.82
N ASP A 237 43.37 -1.63 -50.67
CA ASP A 237 43.35 -0.17 -50.67
C ASP A 237 44.46 0.24 -51.65
N GLY A 238 44.04 0.48 -52.89
CA GLY A 238 44.89 0.56 -54.07
C GLY A 238 45.74 1.81 -54.15
N ASP A 239 45.29 2.91 -53.56
CA ASP A 239 45.99 4.19 -53.53
C ASP A 239 46.44 4.63 -52.12
N SER A 240 46.13 3.81 -51.11
CA SER A 240 46.63 3.91 -49.74
C SER A 240 46.17 5.19 -49.02
N ASP A 241 44.96 5.65 -49.31
CA ASP A 241 44.36 6.80 -48.63
C ASP A 241 43.60 6.42 -47.33
N GLY A 242 43.49 5.11 -47.05
CA GLY A 242 42.85 4.56 -45.87
C GLY A 242 41.40 4.17 -46.05
N ILE A 243 40.85 4.29 -47.27
CA ILE A 243 39.52 3.82 -47.67
C ILE A 243 39.70 2.61 -48.57
N ILE A 244 38.88 1.58 -48.39
CA ILE A 244 39.05 0.32 -49.13
C ILE A 244 38.50 0.44 -50.55
N ASP A 245 39.09 -0.26 -51.53
CA ASP A 245 38.74 -0.16 -52.96
C ASP A 245 37.24 -0.36 -53.26
N SER A 246 36.50 -1.08 -52.41
CA SER A 246 35.06 -1.28 -52.56
C SER A 246 34.21 -0.08 -52.12
N ASP A 247 34.75 0.73 -51.21
CA ASP A 247 34.07 1.85 -50.57
C ASP A 247 34.67 3.20 -51.02
N ASP A 248 35.79 3.15 -51.74
CA ASP A 248 36.44 4.27 -52.40
C ASP A 248 35.79 4.56 -53.76
N ALA A 249 35.26 5.77 -53.90
CA ALA A 249 34.67 6.26 -55.14
C ALA A 249 35.73 6.57 -56.22
N CYS A 250 37.00 6.72 -55.82
CA CYS A 250 38.16 6.97 -56.65
C CYS A 250 39.38 6.05 -56.33
N PRO A 251 39.30 4.70 -56.48
CA PRO A 251 40.30 3.69 -56.01
C PRO A 251 41.74 3.75 -56.57
N GLY A 252 42.08 4.79 -57.32
CA GLY A 252 43.40 5.00 -57.90
C GLY A 252 43.91 6.43 -57.74
N GLN A 253 43.26 7.24 -56.91
CA GLN A 253 43.64 8.62 -56.61
C GLN A 253 43.36 8.92 -55.13
N PRO A 254 44.42 9.14 -54.32
CA PRO A 254 44.23 9.34 -52.89
C PRO A 254 43.30 10.52 -52.58
N GLY A 255 42.31 10.29 -51.74
CA GLY A 255 41.33 11.28 -51.34
C GLY A 255 41.07 11.31 -49.83
N VAL A 256 39.87 11.76 -49.46
CA VAL A 256 39.40 11.84 -48.08
C VAL A 256 37.99 11.31 -47.96
N VAL A 257 37.62 10.87 -46.76
CA VAL A 257 36.30 10.29 -46.47
C VAL A 257 35.17 11.28 -46.78
N GLU A 258 35.39 12.57 -46.52
CA GLU A 258 34.39 13.64 -46.66
C GLU A 258 34.53 14.44 -47.96
N SER A 259 34.83 13.78 -49.09
CA SER A 259 34.86 14.48 -50.38
C SER A 259 33.45 14.59 -51.00
N PRO A 260 33.06 15.77 -51.51
CA PRO A 260 31.79 15.97 -52.21
C PRO A 260 31.62 15.08 -53.46
N ALA A 261 32.74 14.64 -54.05
CA ALA A 261 32.76 13.76 -55.21
C ALA A 261 32.55 12.28 -54.85
N GLY A 262 32.52 11.95 -53.56
CA GLY A 262 32.43 10.60 -53.00
C GLY A 262 33.63 10.27 -52.09
N PRO A 263 33.46 9.38 -51.09
CA PRO A 263 34.55 8.98 -50.19
C PRO A 263 35.75 8.47 -50.99
N GLY A 264 36.96 8.92 -50.66
CA GLY A 264 38.21 8.51 -51.34
C GLY A 264 38.52 9.28 -52.62
N CYS A 265 37.65 10.20 -53.03
CA CYS A 265 38.00 11.17 -54.07
C CYS A 265 38.75 12.39 -53.50
N PRO A 266 39.64 13.02 -54.27
CA PRO A 266 40.27 14.28 -53.87
C PRO A 266 39.21 15.39 -53.72
N MET A 267 39.44 16.34 -52.81
CA MET A 267 38.57 17.50 -52.64
C MET A 267 38.54 18.32 -53.94
N PRO A 268 37.36 18.74 -54.43
CA PRO A 268 37.31 19.69 -55.53
C PRO A 268 38.00 20.98 -55.09
N SER A 269 38.85 21.57 -55.96
CA SER A 269 39.36 22.92 -55.74
C SER A 269 38.17 23.83 -55.49
N PRO A 270 38.18 24.64 -54.42
CA PRO A 270 36.98 25.35 -54.03
C PRO A 270 36.62 26.37 -55.11
N GLU A 271 35.33 26.43 -55.40
CA GLU A 271 34.74 27.41 -56.29
C GLU A 271 35.01 28.82 -55.71
N ASP A 272 35.35 29.76 -56.58
CA ASP A 272 35.64 31.16 -56.28
C ASP A 272 34.88 31.96 -57.36
N ALA A 273 33.60 32.18 -57.09
CA ALA A 273 32.61 32.57 -58.08
C ALA A 273 32.75 34.02 -58.53
N ASP A 274 33.29 34.90 -57.69
CA ASP A 274 33.56 36.29 -58.04
C ASP A 274 35.04 36.60 -58.33
N GLY A 275 35.95 35.66 -58.05
CA GLY A 275 37.35 35.69 -58.46
C GLY A 275 38.21 36.64 -57.64
N ASP A 276 37.83 36.95 -56.40
CA ASP A 276 38.58 37.87 -55.53
C ASP A 276 39.75 37.21 -54.78
N GLY A 277 39.85 35.88 -54.85
CA GLY A 277 40.90 35.07 -54.27
C GLY A 277 40.56 34.47 -52.90
N VAL A 278 39.36 34.71 -52.37
CA VAL A 278 38.79 34.01 -51.21
C VAL A 278 37.83 32.92 -51.72
N PRO A 279 37.99 31.64 -51.33
CA PRO A 279 37.08 30.58 -51.78
C PRO A 279 35.64 30.82 -51.32
N ASP A 280 34.62 30.45 -52.11
CA ASP A 280 33.19 30.70 -51.82
C ASP A 280 32.73 30.21 -50.43
N ALA A 281 33.37 29.16 -49.89
CA ALA A 281 33.09 28.62 -48.56
C ALA A 281 33.66 29.46 -47.41
N GLU A 282 34.67 30.28 -47.70
CA GLU A 282 35.39 31.17 -46.78
C GLU A 282 35.10 32.66 -47.07
N ASP A 283 34.40 32.93 -48.18
CA ASP A 283 33.94 34.23 -48.61
C ASP A 283 32.56 34.55 -47.99
N ALA A 284 32.49 35.66 -47.25
CA ALA A 284 31.23 36.15 -46.67
C ALA A 284 30.31 36.80 -47.71
N CYS A 285 30.82 37.12 -48.90
CA CYS A 285 30.10 37.68 -50.03
C CYS A 285 30.45 37.00 -51.38
N PRO A 286 30.18 35.68 -51.58
CA PRO A 286 30.65 34.86 -52.73
C PRO A 286 30.22 35.30 -54.15
N GLY A 287 29.49 36.41 -54.29
CA GLY A 287 29.06 36.96 -55.57
C GLY A 287 29.47 38.40 -55.79
N GLN A 288 30.30 38.96 -54.90
CA GLN A 288 30.75 40.35 -54.92
C GLN A 288 32.19 40.48 -54.43
N SER A 289 33.09 40.68 -55.39
CA SER A 289 34.53 40.75 -55.10
C SER A 289 34.87 41.75 -53.99
N GLY A 290 35.52 41.27 -52.94
CA GLY A 290 36.00 42.04 -51.81
C GLY A 290 37.49 41.88 -51.59
N SER A 291 37.89 41.91 -50.32
CA SER A 291 39.29 41.75 -49.95
C SER A 291 39.41 40.68 -48.88
N GLU A 292 40.51 39.92 -48.90
CA GLU A 292 40.82 38.89 -47.90
C GLU A 292 40.72 39.42 -46.46
N TRP A 293 41.14 40.67 -46.22
CA TRP A 293 41.04 41.31 -44.90
C TRP A 293 39.58 41.48 -44.41
N ASN A 294 38.62 41.55 -45.33
CA ASN A 294 37.20 41.69 -45.04
C ASN A 294 36.41 40.42 -45.40
N HIS A 295 37.07 39.25 -45.37
CA HIS A 295 36.46 37.95 -45.67
C HIS A 295 35.69 37.95 -47.00
N GLY A 296 36.30 38.49 -48.06
CA GLY A 296 35.72 38.52 -49.40
C GLY A 296 34.56 39.51 -49.60
N CYS A 297 34.16 40.26 -48.57
CA CYS A 297 33.15 41.31 -48.73
C CYS A 297 33.71 42.69 -49.12
N PRO A 298 32.97 43.49 -49.91
CA PRO A 298 33.28 44.90 -50.14
C PRO A 298 33.18 45.74 -48.85
N ALA A 299 33.89 46.87 -48.80
CA ALA A 299 33.94 47.73 -47.61
C ALA A 299 32.55 48.34 -47.28
N PHE A 300 31.91 47.78 -46.24
CA PHE A 300 30.70 48.18 -45.51
C PHE A 300 29.50 48.66 -46.34
N VAL A 301 28.50 47.78 -46.46
CA VAL A 301 27.14 48.13 -46.91
C VAL A 301 26.40 48.77 -45.73
N ASP A 302 25.90 49.98 -45.95
CA ASP A 302 25.03 50.76 -45.06
C ASP A 302 23.82 51.13 -45.93
N SER A 303 22.81 50.25 -45.90
CA SER A 303 21.69 50.21 -46.85
C SER A 303 20.70 51.35 -46.63
N ASP A 304 20.60 51.89 -45.43
CA ASP A 304 19.70 53.00 -45.10
C ASP A 304 20.43 54.33 -44.78
N GLY A 305 21.76 54.31 -44.70
CA GLY A 305 22.61 55.48 -44.64
C GLY A 305 22.68 56.12 -43.25
N ASP A 306 22.44 55.36 -42.18
CA ASP A 306 22.34 55.87 -40.82
C ASP A 306 23.64 55.86 -40.02
N THR A 307 24.74 55.45 -40.67
CA THR A 307 26.12 55.34 -40.15
C THR A 307 26.42 54.11 -39.30
N VAL A 308 25.47 53.19 -39.14
CA VAL A 308 25.67 51.83 -38.63
C VAL A 308 25.74 50.86 -39.82
N ALA A 309 26.71 49.95 -39.85
CA ALA A 309 26.81 48.99 -40.95
C ALA A 309 25.65 47.97 -40.89
N ASP A 310 25.14 47.48 -42.02
CA ASP A 310 24.02 46.51 -42.07
C ASP A 310 24.23 45.28 -41.16
N SER A 311 25.48 44.88 -40.94
CA SER A 311 25.86 43.78 -40.05
C SER A 311 25.77 44.10 -38.55
N GLU A 312 25.83 45.38 -38.19
CA GLU A 312 25.78 45.91 -36.83
C GLU A 312 24.46 46.67 -36.55
N ASP A 313 23.67 46.90 -37.60
CA ASP A 313 22.37 47.56 -37.58
C ASP A 313 21.25 46.54 -37.32
N LEU A 314 20.44 46.78 -36.29
CA LEU A 314 19.27 45.96 -35.98
C LEU A 314 18.12 46.20 -36.97
N CYS A 315 18.14 47.31 -37.72
CA CYS A 315 17.15 47.69 -38.70
C CYS A 315 17.80 48.15 -40.03
N PRO A 316 18.49 47.27 -40.80
CA PRO A 316 19.31 47.62 -41.99
C PRO A 316 18.59 48.28 -43.19
N SER A 317 17.33 48.65 -43.04
CA SER A 317 16.50 49.27 -44.08
C SER A 317 15.75 50.51 -43.57
N GLN A 318 16.00 50.91 -42.33
CA GLN A 318 15.32 52.01 -41.65
C GLN A 318 16.29 52.76 -40.73
N SER A 319 16.65 53.98 -41.13
CA SER A 319 17.65 54.75 -40.40
C SER A 319 17.31 55.02 -38.93
N GLY A 320 18.27 54.80 -38.03
CA GLY A 320 18.19 55.09 -36.59
C GLY A 320 19.48 55.66 -36.01
N PRO A 321 19.49 56.06 -34.72
CA PRO A 321 20.69 56.53 -34.06
C PRO A 321 21.61 55.36 -33.66
N VAL A 322 22.93 55.62 -33.66
CA VAL A 322 23.96 54.66 -33.20
C VAL A 322 23.68 54.17 -31.78
N GLU A 323 23.15 55.04 -30.90
CA GLU A 323 22.77 54.67 -29.54
C GLU A 323 21.69 53.59 -29.47
N ASN A 324 20.90 53.42 -30.54
CA ASN A 324 19.85 52.40 -30.68
C ASN A 324 20.20 51.33 -31.72
N ARG A 325 21.50 51.15 -32.02
CA ARG A 325 22.02 50.16 -32.99
C ARG A 325 21.30 50.23 -34.34
N GLY A 326 21.15 51.44 -34.86
CA GLY A 326 20.60 51.73 -36.18
C GLY A 326 19.07 51.56 -36.31
N CYS A 327 18.36 51.10 -35.27
CA CYS A 327 16.91 51.13 -35.31
C CYS A 327 16.31 52.50 -34.99
N PRO A 328 15.26 52.94 -35.71
CA PRO A 328 14.53 54.15 -35.36
C PRO A 328 13.96 54.00 -33.94
N GLN A 329 14.04 55.07 -33.14
CA GLN A 329 13.31 55.11 -31.86
C GLN A 329 11.81 55.12 -32.17
N VAL A 330 11.21 53.94 -32.19
CA VAL A 330 9.76 53.81 -32.08
C VAL A 330 9.39 54.26 -30.68
N ASN A 331 8.56 55.29 -30.62
CA ASN A 331 7.84 55.60 -29.39
C ASN A 331 7.22 54.29 -28.89
N SER A 332 7.51 53.94 -27.64
CA SER A 332 6.98 52.79 -26.92
C SER A 332 5.48 52.63 -27.21
N SER A 333 5.16 51.79 -28.19
CA SER A 333 3.81 51.28 -28.33
C SER A 333 3.71 50.15 -27.30
N ASP A 334 2.83 50.40 -26.36
CA ASP A 334 2.27 49.45 -25.42
C ASP A 334 0.78 49.49 -25.80
N ARG A 335 0.44 48.65 -26.79
CA ARG A 335 -0.81 48.75 -27.57
C ARG A 335 -2.04 48.49 -26.71
N ASP A 336 -1.92 47.68 -25.68
CA ASP A 336 -2.97 47.38 -24.70
C ASP A 336 -2.81 48.11 -23.36
N GLY A 337 -1.65 48.74 -23.11
CA GLY A 337 -1.43 49.66 -22.01
C GLY A 337 -1.12 48.97 -20.68
N ASP A 338 -0.56 47.76 -20.71
CA ASP A 338 -0.31 46.92 -19.53
C ASP A 338 1.03 47.21 -18.83
N GLY A 339 1.88 48.03 -19.46
CA GLY A 339 3.20 48.41 -18.96
C GLY A 339 4.36 47.51 -19.46
N VAL A 340 4.08 46.54 -20.33
CA VAL A 340 5.04 45.75 -21.11
C VAL A 340 5.06 46.31 -22.54
N GLU A 341 6.25 46.55 -23.08
CA GLU A 341 6.35 47.09 -24.46
C GLU A 341 6.00 46.00 -25.49
N ASP A 342 5.33 46.36 -26.60
CA ASP A 342 4.88 45.42 -27.65
C ASP A 342 5.96 44.42 -28.14
N LEU A 343 7.23 44.77 -28.04
CA LEU A 343 8.37 43.92 -28.44
C LEU A 343 8.76 42.88 -27.38
N SER A 344 8.44 43.15 -26.12
CA SER A 344 8.65 42.26 -24.97
C SER A 344 7.35 41.60 -24.50
N ASP A 345 6.23 42.04 -25.05
CA ASP A 345 4.90 41.52 -24.80
C ASP A 345 4.62 40.30 -25.70
N SER A 346 4.26 39.19 -25.07
CA SER A 346 3.86 37.95 -25.74
C SER A 346 2.42 37.99 -26.25
N CYS A 347 1.60 38.92 -25.74
CA CYS A 347 0.24 39.20 -26.17
C CYS A 347 0.01 40.71 -26.43
N PRO A 348 0.66 41.33 -27.43
CA PRO A 348 0.69 42.79 -27.65
C PRO A 348 -0.63 43.52 -27.94
N ASP A 349 -1.76 42.83 -27.85
CA ASP A 349 -3.09 43.36 -28.09
C ASP A 349 -4.06 42.99 -26.93
N GLU A 350 -3.58 42.31 -25.88
CA GLU A 350 -4.35 41.86 -24.72
C GLU A 350 -3.58 42.12 -23.43
N PRO A 351 -4.05 43.01 -22.54
CA PRO A 351 -3.25 43.48 -21.41
C PRO A 351 -3.02 42.38 -20.36
N GLY A 352 -1.76 42.20 -19.94
CA GLY A 352 -1.34 41.24 -18.93
C GLY A 352 -0.27 41.76 -17.96
N PRO A 353 0.00 41.05 -16.85
CA PRO A 353 1.04 41.47 -15.92
C PRO A 353 2.46 41.24 -16.51
N PRO A 354 3.47 42.03 -16.10
CA PRO A 354 4.86 41.80 -16.49
C PRO A 354 5.39 40.41 -16.12
N GLU A 355 4.86 39.81 -15.05
CA GLU A 355 5.20 38.45 -14.62
C GLU A 355 4.82 37.36 -15.63
N SER A 356 3.87 37.64 -16.52
CA SER A 356 3.42 36.74 -17.61
C SER A 356 3.82 37.25 -19.00
N ASN A 357 4.86 38.10 -19.09
CA ASN A 357 5.32 38.73 -20.33
C ASN A 357 4.19 39.41 -21.11
N GLY A 358 3.32 40.15 -20.42
CA GLY A 358 2.22 40.91 -21.03
C GLY A 358 1.01 40.08 -21.48
N CYS A 359 1.01 38.76 -21.27
CA CYS A 359 -0.18 37.95 -21.53
C CYS A 359 -1.15 37.92 -20.35
N PRO A 360 -2.48 38.02 -20.59
CA PRO A 360 -3.47 37.77 -19.55
C PRO A 360 -3.35 36.33 -19.04
N SER A 361 -3.59 36.13 -17.75
CA SER A 361 -3.65 34.77 -17.20
C SER A 361 -4.83 34.02 -17.85
N PRO A 362 -4.66 32.76 -18.29
CA PRO A 362 -5.75 31.98 -18.86
C PRO A 362 -6.90 31.83 -17.85
N ASP A 363 -8.13 31.69 -18.34
CA ASP A 363 -9.31 31.27 -17.58
C ASP A 363 -9.69 29.90 -18.15
N SER A 364 -9.13 28.84 -17.56
CA SER A 364 -9.12 27.48 -18.10
C SER A 364 -10.51 26.83 -18.12
N ASP A 365 -11.46 27.31 -17.31
CA ASP A 365 -12.83 26.80 -17.25
C ASP A 365 -13.92 27.80 -17.70
N GLY A 366 -13.51 29.03 -18.00
CA GLY A 366 -14.28 30.10 -18.60
C GLY A 366 -15.29 30.74 -17.64
N ASP A 367 -15.04 30.75 -16.34
CA ASP A 367 -15.98 31.22 -15.32
C ASP A 367 -15.93 32.72 -15.01
N GLY A 368 -14.90 33.40 -15.53
CA GLY A 368 -14.67 34.81 -15.32
C GLY A 368 -13.68 35.15 -14.22
N PHE A 369 -13.07 34.17 -13.56
CA PHE A 369 -11.88 34.30 -12.71
C PHE A 369 -10.66 33.77 -13.49
N LEU A 370 -9.56 34.50 -13.43
CA LEU A 370 -8.32 34.09 -14.11
C LEU A 370 -7.65 32.97 -13.31
N ASP A 371 -6.96 32.02 -13.93
CA ASP A 371 -6.35 30.84 -13.27
C ASP A 371 -5.45 31.19 -12.06
N ASN A 372 -4.87 32.39 -12.04
CA ASN A 372 -4.03 32.89 -10.93
C ASN A 372 -4.83 33.56 -9.80
N GLU A 373 -6.09 33.93 -10.05
CA GLU A 373 -7.07 34.51 -9.13
C GLU A 373 -8.22 33.53 -8.82
N ASP A 374 -8.24 32.38 -9.48
CA ASP A 374 -9.20 31.30 -9.37
C ASP A 374 -8.70 30.21 -8.41
N ASN A 375 -9.48 29.92 -7.37
CA ASN A 375 -9.15 28.86 -6.41
C ASN A 375 -9.41 27.44 -6.95
N CYS A 376 -10.15 27.34 -8.05
CA CYS A 376 -10.58 26.14 -8.75
C CYS A 376 -10.36 26.23 -10.29
N PRO A 377 -9.14 26.49 -10.83
CA PRO A 377 -8.91 26.86 -12.24
C PRO A 377 -9.41 25.89 -13.33
N GLY A 378 -9.78 24.66 -12.97
CA GLY A 378 -10.30 23.65 -13.89
C GLY A 378 -11.81 23.41 -13.77
N LEU A 379 -12.52 24.18 -12.94
CA LEU A 379 -13.91 23.94 -12.59
C LEU A 379 -14.72 25.24 -12.45
N ARG A 380 -15.50 25.51 -13.49
CA ARG A 380 -16.27 26.75 -13.65
C ARG A 380 -17.07 27.16 -12.40
N GLY A 381 -16.80 28.37 -11.90
CA GLY A 381 -17.36 28.95 -10.71
C GLY A 381 -17.99 30.35 -10.79
N ALA A 382 -18.37 30.89 -9.63
CA ALA A 382 -18.88 32.27 -9.51
C ALA A 382 -18.45 32.96 -8.20
N GLU A 383 -17.90 32.21 -7.24
CA GLU A 383 -17.45 32.69 -5.92
C GLU A 383 -15.94 32.44 -5.82
N ASP A 384 -15.11 33.45 -6.12
CA ASP A 384 -13.64 33.38 -6.19
C ASP A 384 -13.12 32.22 -7.08
N GLY A 385 -13.75 32.05 -8.25
CA GLY A 385 -13.39 31.04 -9.25
C GLY A 385 -13.96 29.63 -9.02
N CYS A 386 -14.56 29.41 -7.85
CA CYS A 386 -15.19 28.13 -7.55
C CYS A 386 -16.71 28.19 -7.73
N PRO A 387 -17.35 27.10 -8.17
CA PRO A 387 -18.80 27.03 -8.19
C PRO A 387 -19.34 27.39 -6.81
N PRO A 388 -20.41 28.22 -6.73
CA PRO A 388 -21.06 28.44 -5.46
C PRO A 388 -21.41 27.05 -4.94
N TRP A 389 -20.90 26.72 -3.75
CA TRP A 389 -21.30 25.52 -3.04
C TRP A 389 -22.77 25.70 -2.67
N VAL A 390 -23.65 25.50 -3.65
CA VAL A 390 -25.03 25.19 -3.38
C VAL A 390 -24.95 23.84 -2.70
N ILE A 391 -25.07 23.89 -1.37
CA ILE A 391 -25.47 22.72 -0.61
C ILE A 391 -26.90 22.44 -1.09
N ASP A 392 -27.02 21.84 -2.27
CA ASP A 392 -28.32 21.47 -2.83
C ASP A 392 -28.75 20.26 -2.02
N PHE A 393 -29.48 20.56 -0.93
CA PHE A 393 -30.36 19.60 -0.28
C PHE A 393 -31.49 19.33 -1.28
N GLU A 394 -31.23 18.67 -2.40
CA GLU A 394 -32.30 18.32 -3.32
C GLU A 394 -33.23 17.35 -2.58
N ASP A 395 -34.41 17.87 -2.24
CA ASP A 395 -35.53 17.12 -1.70
C ASP A 395 -35.85 15.97 -2.66
N VAL A 396 -35.30 14.78 -2.42
CA VAL A 396 -35.83 13.57 -3.03
C VAL A 396 -37.21 13.36 -2.40
N ALA A 397 -38.22 13.94 -3.04
CA ALA A 397 -39.61 13.89 -2.60
C ALA A 397 -40.03 12.42 -2.40
N GLY A 398 -40.01 11.96 -1.15
CA GLY A 398 -40.39 10.59 -0.81
C GLY A 398 -39.70 9.97 0.40
N VAL A 399 -38.61 10.54 0.93
CA VAL A 399 -37.91 9.98 2.11
C VAL A 399 -37.88 11.00 3.24
N PHE A 400 -38.89 10.95 4.11
CA PHE A 400 -38.83 11.58 5.44
C PHE A 400 -37.90 10.74 6.32
N ASP A 401 -36.60 10.97 6.25
CA ASP A 401 -35.64 10.43 7.22
C ASP A 401 -34.70 11.54 7.72
N PRO A 402 -34.82 11.97 9.00
CA PRO A 402 -33.97 13.01 9.58
C PRO A 402 -32.50 12.59 9.77
N CYS A 403 -32.11 11.36 9.41
CA CYS A 403 -30.75 10.84 9.61
C CYS A 403 -29.88 10.81 8.34
N ILE A 404 -30.39 11.18 7.16
CA ILE A 404 -29.59 11.22 5.91
C ILE A 404 -29.05 12.63 5.67
N ARG A 405 -28.23 13.13 6.60
CA ARG A 405 -27.40 14.32 6.39
C ARG A 405 -25.95 13.99 6.72
N PHE A 406 -25.32 13.21 5.84
CA PHE A 406 -23.87 13.17 5.74
C PHE A 406 -23.42 14.14 4.64
N PRO A 407 -22.27 14.81 4.80
CA PRO A 407 -21.59 15.44 3.69
C PRO A 407 -21.11 14.33 2.74
N PHE A 408 -21.87 14.05 1.68
CA PHE A 408 -21.31 13.43 0.49
C PHE A 408 -20.53 14.53 -0.25
N ILE A 409 -19.25 14.67 0.02
CA ILE A 409 -18.37 15.42 -0.88
C ILE A 409 -17.62 14.37 -1.68
N CYS A 410 -18.24 13.95 -2.78
CA CYS A 410 -17.59 13.48 -4.01
C CYS A 410 -18.70 12.85 -4.86
N THR A 411 -19.45 13.67 -5.59
CA THR A 411 -19.89 13.33 -6.95
C THR A 411 -20.65 14.49 -7.56
N VAL A 412 -20.11 15.04 -8.65
CA VAL A 412 -20.76 15.20 -9.96
C VAL A 412 -19.56 15.21 -10.95
N LEU A 413 -19.26 14.25 -11.83
CA LEU A 413 -20.04 13.38 -12.70
C LEU A 413 -19.35 12.00 -12.88
N GLN A 414 -20.14 10.94 -12.94
CA GLN A 414 -19.83 9.62 -13.52
C GLN A 414 -18.37 9.13 -13.51
N GLY A 415 -17.86 8.71 -12.36
CA GLY A 415 -16.76 7.74 -12.32
C GLY A 415 -15.50 8.16 -11.57
N GLY A 416 -15.37 9.44 -11.19
CA GLY A 416 -14.29 9.92 -10.31
C GLY A 416 -12.92 9.66 -10.91
N ASP A 417 -12.58 10.38 -11.97
CA ASP A 417 -11.31 10.42 -12.69
C ASP A 417 -11.07 11.89 -13.01
N ARG A 418 -10.41 12.60 -12.10
CA ARG A 418 -10.34 14.07 -12.05
C ARG A 418 -9.33 14.64 -13.04
N ASP A 419 -8.29 13.89 -13.39
CA ASP A 419 -7.31 14.30 -14.41
C ASP A 419 -7.56 13.66 -15.80
N GLY A 420 -8.53 12.74 -15.89
CA GLY A 420 -9.04 12.20 -17.15
C GLY A 420 -8.12 11.16 -17.78
N ASP A 421 -7.22 10.54 -17.02
CA ASP A 421 -6.23 9.60 -17.54
C ASP A 421 -6.74 8.15 -17.70
N GLY A 422 -7.98 7.92 -17.27
CA GLY A 422 -8.64 6.62 -17.32
C GLY A 422 -8.41 5.76 -16.08
N LEU A 423 -7.76 6.26 -15.04
CA LEU A 423 -7.78 5.74 -13.67
C LEU A 423 -8.81 6.51 -12.85
N ARG A 424 -9.40 5.82 -11.87
CA ARG A 424 -10.31 6.52 -10.95
C ARG A 424 -9.47 7.14 -9.85
N ASP A 425 -9.82 8.30 -9.31
CA ASP A 425 -9.12 9.04 -8.25
C ASP A 425 -8.65 8.13 -7.09
N TRP A 426 -9.45 7.13 -6.72
CA TRP A 426 -9.10 6.20 -5.63
C TRP A 426 -8.09 5.10 -6.01
N ARG A 427 -7.85 4.88 -7.31
CA ARG A 427 -6.80 4.01 -7.89
C ARG A 427 -5.66 4.82 -8.50
N ASP A 428 -5.75 6.14 -8.43
CA ASP A 428 -4.80 7.05 -9.01
C ASP A 428 -3.85 7.56 -7.91
N ARG A 429 -2.56 7.39 -8.13
CA ARG A 429 -1.50 7.87 -7.24
C ARG A 429 -1.34 9.39 -7.36
N CYS A 430 -1.66 9.95 -8.51
CA CYS A 430 -1.65 11.38 -8.79
C CYS A 430 -3.01 11.85 -9.33
N PRO A 431 -4.10 11.84 -8.54
CA PRO A 431 -5.48 12.09 -9.00
C PRO A 431 -5.75 13.44 -9.69
N ASP A 432 -4.77 14.34 -9.69
CA ASP A 432 -4.85 15.68 -10.25
C ASP A 432 -3.87 15.86 -11.44
N ARG A 433 -3.17 14.82 -11.90
CA ARG A 433 -2.12 14.93 -12.93
C ARG A 433 -2.06 13.69 -13.81
N ALA A 434 -2.66 13.80 -14.99
CA ALA A 434 -2.81 12.68 -15.90
C ALA A 434 -1.49 11.93 -16.16
N GLY A 435 -1.52 10.62 -15.91
CA GLY A 435 -0.40 9.73 -16.13
C GLY A 435 -0.83 8.40 -16.76
N PRO A 436 0.10 7.59 -17.25
CA PRO A 436 -0.25 6.27 -17.72
C PRO A 436 -0.55 5.35 -16.54
N ARG A 437 -1.44 4.37 -16.77
CA ARG A 437 -1.69 3.27 -15.82
C ARG A 437 -0.44 2.52 -15.36
N LEU A 438 0.59 2.47 -16.20
CA LEU A 438 1.88 1.84 -15.90
C LEU A 438 2.62 2.55 -14.76
N ASN A 439 2.33 3.83 -14.53
CA ASN A 439 2.88 4.63 -13.44
C ASN A 439 1.80 5.05 -12.43
N GLU A 440 0.76 4.22 -12.28
CA GLU A 440 -0.35 4.45 -11.34
C GLU A 440 -1.01 5.83 -11.47
N GLY A 441 -1.04 6.40 -12.68
CA GLY A 441 -1.65 7.71 -12.94
C GLY A 441 -0.74 8.90 -12.73
N CYS A 442 0.55 8.68 -12.45
CA CYS A 442 1.53 9.78 -12.34
C CYS A 442 2.32 10.04 -13.65
N PRO A 443 2.75 11.28 -13.92
CA PRO A 443 3.66 11.59 -15.04
C PRO A 443 5.08 11.01 -14.84
N TRP A 444 5.78 10.68 -15.93
CA TRP A 444 7.13 10.08 -15.91
C TRP A 444 8.25 11.01 -15.39
N ASN A 445 7.98 12.31 -15.19
CA ASN A 445 8.98 13.31 -14.81
C ASN A 445 9.12 13.55 -13.30
N LEU A 446 8.53 12.71 -12.44
CA LEU A 446 8.81 12.75 -11.00
C LEU A 446 10.05 11.90 -10.69
N GLY A 447 11.23 12.52 -10.81
CA GLY A 447 12.48 11.92 -10.35
C GLY A 447 12.46 11.61 -8.84
N PRO A 448 13.32 10.69 -8.35
CA PRO A 448 13.36 10.31 -6.95
C PRO A 448 13.96 11.45 -6.12
N GLY A 449 13.12 12.36 -5.60
CA GLY A 449 13.56 13.39 -4.65
C GLY A 449 12.89 14.77 -4.72
N GLY A 450 11.90 15.00 -5.57
CA GLY A 450 11.16 16.27 -5.58
C GLY A 450 9.88 16.21 -4.75
N SER A 451 9.88 16.72 -3.51
CA SER A 451 8.64 17.14 -2.85
C SER A 451 8.20 18.49 -3.42
N PRO A 452 7.01 18.63 -4.01
CA PRO A 452 6.32 19.91 -4.03
C PRO A 452 5.64 20.10 -2.66
N GLY A 453 5.76 21.31 -2.11
CA GLY A 453 5.12 21.68 -0.86
C GLY A 453 3.61 21.51 -0.90
N GLY A 454 3.05 21.16 0.26
CA GLY A 454 1.61 21.05 0.49
C GLY A 454 1.01 19.74 -0.02
N ARG A 455 1.00 18.70 0.83
CA ARG A 455 0.05 17.59 0.62
C ARG A 455 -1.36 18.17 0.86
N PRO A 456 -2.28 18.21 -0.12
CA PRO A 456 -3.70 18.35 0.19
C PRO A 456 -4.11 17.12 1.02
N PRO A 457 -5.04 17.26 1.98
CA PRO A 457 -5.47 16.14 2.81
C PRO A 457 -6.03 15.03 1.92
N VAL A 458 -5.48 13.84 2.13
CA VAL A 458 -5.94 12.57 1.59
C VAL A 458 -7.45 12.45 1.85
N CYS A 459 -8.23 12.10 0.82
CA CYS A 459 -9.59 11.60 0.99
C CYS A 459 -9.53 10.32 1.84
N GLU A 460 -9.61 10.46 3.16
CA GLU A 460 -9.78 9.32 4.05
C GLU A 460 -11.15 8.69 3.74
N PHE A 461 -11.11 7.40 3.44
CA PHE A 461 -12.27 6.59 3.10
C PHE A 461 -13.29 6.65 4.25
N PHE A 462 -14.38 7.39 4.08
CA PHE A 462 -15.48 7.39 5.04
C PHE A 462 -16.16 6.02 5.00
N PRO A 463 -16.30 5.31 6.13
CA PRO A 463 -17.12 4.12 6.16
C PRO A 463 -18.56 4.53 5.82
N THR A 464 -19.14 3.90 4.80
CA THR A 464 -20.56 3.97 4.52
C THR A 464 -21.31 3.46 5.74
N ALA A 465 -21.82 4.37 6.58
CA ALA A 465 -22.58 3.97 7.76
C ALA A 465 -23.90 3.33 7.31
N PRO A 466 -24.18 2.06 7.68
CA PRO A 466 -25.50 1.49 7.45
C PRO A 466 -26.50 2.12 8.43
N VAL A 467 -27.62 2.58 7.85
CA VAL A 467 -28.94 2.82 8.46
C VAL A 467 -28.93 3.11 9.97
N CYS A 468 -29.06 4.38 10.33
CA CYS A 468 -29.46 4.77 11.68
C CYS A 468 -30.88 4.27 11.94
N ARG A 469 -31.07 3.34 12.88
CA ARG A 469 -32.37 3.08 13.47
C ARG A 469 -32.33 3.49 14.95
N PRO A 470 -33.42 4.02 15.51
CA PRO A 470 -33.60 4.01 16.96
C PRO A 470 -33.45 2.57 17.43
N ILE A 471 -32.61 2.33 18.45
CA ILE A 471 -32.52 1.02 19.08
C ILE A 471 -33.79 0.84 19.91
N GLU A 472 -34.69 -0.04 19.48
CA GLU A 472 -35.70 -0.64 20.35
C GLU A 472 -35.07 -1.91 20.95
N ILE A 473 -34.82 -1.89 22.25
CA ILE A 473 -34.20 -2.99 22.99
C ILE A 473 -35.31 -3.96 23.41
N GLU A 474 -35.29 -5.19 22.89
CA GLU A 474 -36.16 -6.26 23.38
C GLU A 474 -35.65 -6.76 24.74
N GLU A 475 -36.54 -6.77 25.75
CA GLU A 475 -36.27 -7.33 27.08
C GLU A 475 -36.00 -8.84 26.98
N GLY A 476 -34.73 -9.22 27.12
CA GLY A 476 -34.23 -10.59 27.14
C GLY A 476 -33.58 -10.96 28.47
N THR A 477 -33.76 -12.21 28.90
CA THR A 477 -33.57 -12.65 30.29
C THR A 477 -32.15 -13.12 30.62
N GLU A 478 -31.61 -12.59 31.73
CA GLU A 478 -30.31 -12.88 32.41
C GLU A 478 -29.07 -12.11 31.93
N GLU A 479 -29.15 -10.77 31.92
CA GLU A 479 -28.08 -9.89 31.47
C GLU A 479 -27.90 -8.68 32.42
N ALA A 480 -26.71 -8.07 32.45
CA ALA A 480 -26.46 -6.85 33.22
C ALA A 480 -26.80 -5.63 32.37
N GLU A 481 -27.73 -4.79 32.85
CA GLU A 481 -27.98 -3.47 32.26
C GLU A 481 -26.77 -2.58 32.55
N VAL A 482 -26.30 -1.84 31.55
CA VAL A 482 -25.23 -0.84 31.70
C VAL A 482 -25.71 0.47 31.10
N GLU A 483 -25.71 1.53 31.89
CA GLU A 483 -25.98 2.90 31.43
C GLU A 483 -24.65 3.58 31.07
N VAL A 484 -24.51 4.02 29.81
CA VAL A 484 -23.42 4.89 29.36
C VAL A 484 -23.95 6.32 29.28
N VAL A 485 -23.30 7.25 29.98
CA VAL A 485 -23.64 8.68 29.98
C VAL A 485 -22.48 9.48 29.41
N LEU A 486 -22.71 10.22 28.33
CA LEU A 486 -21.74 11.19 27.82
C LEU A 486 -21.77 12.47 28.66
N GLY A 487 -20.59 13.04 28.89
CA GLY A 487 -20.39 14.36 29.48
C GLY A 487 -21.03 15.44 28.66
N GLU A 488 -21.59 16.44 29.34
CA GLU A 488 -22.27 17.59 28.73
C GLU A 488 -21.34 18.43 27.85
N GLN A 489 -20.02 18.29 28.04
CA GLN A 489 -19.00 19.10 27.39
C GLN A 489 -17.95 18.23 26.70
N LEU A 490 -17.56 18.70 25.52
CA LEU A 490 -16.42 18.25 24.74
C LEU A 490 -15.44 19.41 24.60
N HIS A 491 -14.17 19.17 24.89
CA HIS A 491 -13.11 20.17 24.77
C HIS A 491 -12.27 19.90 23.53
N THR A 492 -11.92 20.93 22.78
CA THR A 492 -11.02 20.89 21.63
C THR A 492 -9.75 21.69 21.92
N ASP A 493 -8.68 21.45 21.18
CA ASP A 493 -7.41 22.17 21.31
C ASP A 493 -7.34 23.51 20.54
N ALA A 494 -8.30 23.75 19.64
CA ALA A 494 -8.42 24.96 18.85
C ALA A 494 -9.86 25.52 18.86
N PRO A 495 -10.04 26.83 18.58
CA PRO A 495 -11.35 27.44 18.40
C PRO A 495 -11.92 27.07 17.02
N TRP A 496 -12.76 26.04 16.97
CA TRP A 496 -13.46 25.64 15.75
C TRP A 496 -14.71 26.52 15.55
N GLN A 497 -15.16 26.69 14.31
CA GLN A 497 -16.43 27.36 14.02
C GLN A 497 -17.62 26.39 14.06
N ARG A 498 -17.38 25.13 13.67
CA ARG A 498 -18.35 24.04 13.71
C ARG A 498 -17.66 22.76 14.12
N VAL A 499 -18.31 21.95 14.95
CA VAL A 499 -17.84 20.62 15.33
C VAL A 499 -18.96 19.60 15.18
N TRP A 500 -18.62 18.43 14.66
CA TRP A 500 -19.49 17.26 14.52
C TRP A 500 -18.88 16.09 15.26
N CYS A 501 -19.69 15.33 15.99
CA CYS A 501 -19.22 14.09 16.60
C CYS A 501 -20.20 12.95 16.37
N TYR A 502 -19.66 11.75 16.27
CA TYR A 502 -20.38 10.50 16.07
C TYR A 502 -19.91 9.49 17.12
N LEU A 503 -20.83 8.72 17.68
CA LEU A 503 -20.54 7.69 18.67
C LEU A 503 -21.12 6.35 18.19
N ARG A 504 -20.41 5.27 18.49
CA ARG A 504 -20.81 3.88 18.32
C ARG A 504 -20.47 3.13 19.60
N VAL A 505 -21.35 2.23 20.01
CA VAL A 505 -21.10 1.32 21.14
C VAL A 505 -21.32 -0.11 20.67
N GLU A 506 -20.36 -1.01 20.87
CA GLU A 506 -20.40 -2.37 20.31
C GLU A 506 -20.62 -2.35 18.78
N ASP A 507 -21.32 -3.35 18.24
CA ASP A 507 -21.74 -3.47 16.84
C ASP A 507 -23.01 -2.64 16.51
N THR A 508 -23.31 -1.58 17.29
CA THR A 508 -24.48 -0.72 17.01
C THR A 508 -24.24 0.22 15.83
N SER A 509 -25.32 0.81 15.28
CA SER A 509 -25.20 1.87 14.27
C SER A 509 -24.58 3.14 14.87
N TRP A 510 -23.81 3.85 14.05
CA TRP A 510 -23.33 5.19 14.38
C TRP A 510 -24.48 6.15 14.67
N PHE A 511 -24.31 7.01 15.66
CA PHE A 511 -25.25 8.10 15.96
C PHE A 511 -24.54 9.43 16.13
N ARG A 512 -25.21 10.50 15.69
CA ARG A 512 -24.69 11.89 15.67
C ARG A 512 -24.95 12.61 16.99
N LEU A 513 -24.01 13.49 17.36
CA LEU A 513 -24.10 14.42 18.49
C LEU A 513 -24.07 15.87 17.96
N PRO A 514 -25.08 16.71 18.25
CA PRO A 514 -26.39 16.37 18.83
C PRO A 514 -27.32 15.76 17.76
N LEU A 515 -28.35 15.00 18.16
CA LEU A 515 -29.36 14.42 17.23
C LEU A 515 -30.18 15.49 16.48
N SER A 516 -30.21 16.70 17.00
CA SER A 516 -30.96 17.83 16.44
C SER A 516 -29.97 18.94 16.11
N GLY A 517 -29.88 19.28 14.82
CA GLY A 517 -29.04 20.36 14.33
C GLY A 517 -27.80 19.89 13.59
N ASP A 518 -27.15 20.84 12.91
CA ASP A 518 -26.07 20.56 11.99
C ASP A 518 -24.67 20.66 12.61
N SER A 519 -24.50 21.03 13.89
CA SER A 519 -23.21 21.01 14.60
C SER A 519 -23.41 21.12 16.12
N LEU A 520 -22.37 20.81 16.90
CA LEU A 520 -22.34 21.08 18.34
C LEU A 520 -22.41 22.59 18.61
N THR A 521 -22.98 22.97 19.74
CA THR A 521 -23.08 24.39 20.16
C THR A 521 -21.96 24.73 21.13
N MET A 522 -21.36 25.92 21.03
CA MET A 522 -20.30 26.33 21.96
C MET A 522 -20.84 26.49 23.40
N ALA A 523 -20.09 25.98 24.37
CA ALA A 523 -20.40 25.99 25.80
C ALA A 523 -19.61 27.07 26.55
N GLY A 524 -19.85 28.33 26.20
CA GLY A 524 -19.26 29.50 26.88
C GLY A 524 -17.82 29.84 26.48
N SER A 525 -17.02 28.89 25.98
CA SER A 525 -15.69 29.12 25.42
C SER A 525 -15.57 28.49 24.02
N PRO A 526 -14.73 29.02 23.11
CA PRO A 526 -14.66 28.58 21.71
C PRO A 526 -13.99 27.21 21.53
N ASP A 527 -13.39 26.69 22.59
CA ASP A 527 -12.77 25.37 22.72
C ASP A 527 -13.64 24.38 23.51
N THR A 528 -14.84 24.78 23.95
CA THR A 528 -15.77 23.89 24.67
C THR A 528 -17.11 23.81 23.93
N TRP A 529 -17.61 22.59 23.75
CA TRP A 529 -18.78 22.28 22.92
C TRP A 529 -19.79 21.46 23.73
N ASN A 530 -21.06 21.84 23.70
CA ASN A 530 -22.14 21.07 24.32
C ASN A 530 -22.44 19.83 23.47
N THR A 531 -22.27 18.65 24.04
CA THR A 531 -22.58 17.35 23.41
C THR A 531 -24.08 17.09 23.22
N GLY A 532 -24.92 17.95 23.81
CA GLY A 532 -26.38 17.86 23.82
C GLY A 532 -26.91 17.46 25.19
N GLU A 533 -28.17 17.01 25.26
CA GLU A 533 -28.73 16.44 26.49
C GLU A 533 -28.01 15.13 26.86
N ASN A 534 -27.80 14.89 28.16
CA ASN A 534 -27.17 13.67 28.70
C ASN A 534 -27.81 12.42 28.07
N ARG A 535 -27.08 11.77 27.17
CA ARG A 535 -27.52 10.54 26.52
C ARG A 535 -27.26 9.38 27.45
N ARG A 536 -28.34 8.78 27.93
CA ARG A 536 -28.35 7.55 28.72
C ARG A 536 -28.59 6.39 27.77
N LEU A 537 -27.55 5.63 27.48
CA LEU A 537 -27.66 4.41 26.68
C LEU A 537 -27.76 3.24 27.65
N LYS A 538 -28.96 2.67 27.81
CA LYS A 538 -29.13 1.41 28.52
C LYS A 538 -28.78 0.29 27.55
N LEU A 539 -27.77 -0.49 27.89
CA LEU A 539 -27.26 -1.56 27.04
C LEU A 539 -27.23 -2.84 27.85
N THR A 540 -27.41 -3.94 27.14
CA THR A 540 -27.44 -5.26 27.76
C THR A 540 -26.22 -6.03 27.28
N VAL A 541 -25.25 -6.27 28.17
CA VAL A 541 -23.89 -6.66 27.76
C VAL A 541 -23.44 -7.96 28.43
N THR A 542 -22.98 -8.91 27.62
CA THR A 542 -22.42 -10.19 28.07
C THR A 542 -20.89 -10.18 28.03
N GLY A 543 -20.23 -9.26 28.74
CA GLY A 543 -18.77 -9.21 28.81
C GLY A 543 -18.16 -7.81 28.75
N GLN A 544 -17.23 -7.61 27.82
CA GLN A 544 -16.59 -6.32 27.59
C GLN A 544 -17.49 -5.44 26.72
N LEU A 545 -17.40 -4.12 26.91
CA LEU A 545 -18.10 -3.07 26.15
C LEU A 545 -17.11 -2.26 25.31
N GLU A 546 -17.27 -2.22 24.00
CA GLU A 546 -16.52 -1.39 23.06
C GLU A 546 -17.20 -0.03 22.84
N LEU A 547 -16.46 1.06 22.99
CA LEU A 547 -16.92 2.42 22.73
C LEU A 547 -16.00 3.09 21.71
N GLU A 548 -16.59 3.60 20.62
CA GLU A 548 -15.87 4.32 19.57
C GLU A 548 -16.51 5.67 19.26
N MET A 549 -15.74 6.76 19.29
CA MET A 549 -16.21 8.12 19.02
C MET A 549 -15.30 8.84 18.03
N LEU A 550 -15.88 9.48 17.02
CA LEU A 550 -15.16 10.29 16.02
C LEU A 550 -15.67 11.71 16.04
N CYS A 551 -14.77 12.68 15.90
CA CYS A 551 -15.13 14.09 15.81
C CYS A 551 -14.41 14.81 14.67
N TYR A 552 -15.08 15.81 14.10
CA TYR A 552 -14.60 16.66 13.03
C TYR A 552 -14.84 18.12 13.38
N GLY A 553 -13.92 19.00 13.00
CA GLY A 553 -14.03 20.44 13.21
C GLY A 553 -13.78 21.21 11.92
N GLN A 554 -14.43 22.36 11.75
CA GLN A 554 -14.17 23.30 10.65
C GLN A 554 -13.69 24.65 11.18
N GLN A 555 -12.60 25.19 10.62
CA GLN A 555 -12.06 26.54 10.89
C GLN A 555 -12.28 27.42 9.66
N SER A 556 -12.40 28.74 9.83
CA SER A 556 -12.33 29.67 8.70
C SER A 556 -10.87 30.12 8.50
N PRO A 557 -10.36 30.25 7.26
CA PRO A 557 -11.05 30.15 5.96
C PRO A 557 -11.07 28.72 5.36
N LEU A 558 -10.70 27.70 6.13
CA LEU A 558 -10.71 26.32 5.66
C LEU A 558 -12.15 25.84 5.34
N ASN A 559 -12.45 25.69 4.06
CA ASN A 559 -13.77 25.24 3.61
C ASN A 559 -14.07 23.76 3.95
N TRP A 560 -13.10 23.00 4.46
CA TRP A 560 -13.20 21.56 4.67
C TRP A 560 -13.14 21.18 6.16
N PRO A 561 -14.06 20.33 6.66
CA PRO A 561 -13.97 19.73 7.99
C PRO A 561 -12.70 18.87 8.13
N GLN A 562 -11.95 19.06 9.23
CA GLN A 562 -10.79 18.27 9.58
C GLN A 562 -11.12 17.26 10.67
N SER A 563 -10.52 16.06 10.60
CA SER A 563 -10.60 15.09 11.69
C SER A 563 -9.93 15.65 12.95
N LEU A 564 -10.64 15.57 14.07
CA LEU A 564 -10.12 15.87 15.40
C LEU A 564 -9.53 14.61 16.06
N GLY A 565 -9.80 13.43 15.49
CA GLY A 565 -9.33 12.13 15.95
C GLY A 565 -10.46 11.13 16.24
N THR A 566 -10.06 9.96 16.73
CA THR A 566 -10.95 8.87 17.16
C THR A 566 -10.63 8.44 18.59
N ILE A 567 -11.65 8.29 19.43
CA ILE A 567 -11.55 7.66 20.74
C ILE A 567 -12.04 6.22 20.60
N TYR A 568 -11.18 5.26 20.90
CA TYR A 568 -11.53 3.85 21.01
C TYR A 568 -11.22 3.35 22.43
N ARG A 569 -12.20 2.74 23.11
CA ARG A 569 -12.03 2.21 24.47
C ARG A 569 -12.80 0.90 24.66
N LEU A 570 -12.15 -0.05 25.32
CA LEU A 570 -12.74 -1.32 25.76
C LEU A 570 -12.91 -1.29 27.27
N HIS A 571 -14.11 -1.59 27.75
CA HIS A 571 -14.47 -1.56 29.18
C HIS A 571 -14.88 -2.95 29.67
N GLY A 572 -14.33 -3.39 30.78
CA GLY A 572 -14.75 -4.63 31.44
C GLY A 572 -15.90 -4.41 32.44
N PRO A 573 -16.52 -5.48 32.96
CA PRO A 573 -17.53 -5.39 34.02
C PRO A 573 -17.06 -4.69 35.31
N GLU A 574 -15.75 -4.57 35.50
CA GLU A 574 -15.07 -3.84 36.57
C GLU A 574 -15.09 -2.31 36.41
N ASP A 575 -15.27 -1.80 35.18
CA ASP A 575 -15.25 -0.37 34.87
C ASP A 575 -16.62 0.29 35.10
N TRP A 576 -17.67 -0.51 35.31
CA TRP A 576 -19.06 -0.07 35.51
C TRP A 576 -19.32 0.44 36.94
N THR A 577 -18.48 1.36 37.40
CA THR A 577 -18.46 1.87 38.78
C THR A 577 -19.23 3.18 38.97
N GLY A 578 -19.62 3.83 37.87
CA GLY A 578 -20.16 5.20 37.86
C GLY A 578 -19.13 6.30 38.13
N SER A 579 -17.85 5.98 38.09
CA SER A 579 -16.79 6.99 38.09
C SER A 579 -16.63 7.61 36.68
N PRO A 580 -16.31 8.91 36.58
CA PRO A 580 -16.02 9.54 35.29
C PRO A 580 -14.78 8.95 34.65
N PHE A 581 -14.89 8.62 33.38
CA PHE A 581 -13.77 8.42 32.48
C PHE A 581 -13.54 9.70 31.70
N SER A 582 -12.28 10.09 31.55
CA SER A 582 -11.87 11.11 30.59
C SER A 582 -11.11 10.43 29.48
N ALA A 583 -11.60 10.56 28.26
CA ALA A 583 -10.90 10.09 27.08
C ALA A 583 -10.48 11.28 26.22
N TRP A 584 -9.27 11.17 25.69
CA TRP A 584 -8.72 12.11 24.73
C TRP A 584 -8.30 11.34 23.48
N SER A 585 -8.37 12.02 22.34
CA SER A 585 -7.78 11.57 21.09
C SER A 585 -6.81 12.62 20.58
N GLU A 586 -5.73 12.13 19.98
CA GLU A 586 -4.74 12.91 19.25
C GLU A 586 -4.79 12.48 17.78
N GLY A 587 -5.37 13.34 16.93
CA GLY A 587 -5.16 13.27 15.49
C GLY A 587 -3.79 13.83 15.12
N ALA A 588 -3.43 13.79 13.82
CA ALA A 588 -2.11 14.21 13.34
C ALA A 588 -1.70 15.64 13.76
N LEU A 589 -2.67 16.55 13.97
CA LEU A 589 -2.44 17.95 14.40
C LEU A 589 -3.49 18.51 15.38
N ASN A 590 -4.57 17.76 15.69
CA ASN A 590 -5.74 18.25 16.43
C ASN A 590 -6.09 17.29 17.59
N ARG A 591 -6.74 17.80 18.63
CA ARG A 591 -7.11 17.02 19.82
C ARG A 591 -8.49 17.36 20.33
N PHE A 592 -9.18 16.34 20.82
CA PHE A 592 -10.39 16.55 21.60
C PHE A 592 -10.45 15.64 22.82
N GLN A 593 -11.14 16.11 23.85
CA GLN A 593 -11.37 15.41 25.10
C GLN A 593 -12.86 15.41 25.42
N VAL A 594 -13.36 14.25 25.84
CA VAL A 594 -14.73 14.06 26.31
C VAL A 594 -14.70 13.27 27.61
N SER A 595 -15.63 13.58 28.51
CA SER A 595 -15.86 12.75 29.71
C SER A 595 -17.09 11.87 29.50
N TYR A 596 -17.12 10.68 30.09
CA TYR A 596 -18.29 9.81 30.09
C TYR A 596 -18.29 8.89 31.32
N TRP A 597 -19.44 8.33 31.68
CA TRP A 597 -19.63 7.44 32.82
C TRP A 597 -20.28 6.13 32.38
N MET A 598 -20.01 5.06 33.13
CA MET A 598 -20.59 3.74 32.90
C MET A 598 -21.03 3.11 34.21
N CYS A 599 -22.28 2.63 34.29
CA CYS A 599 -22.91 2.20 35.54
C CYS A 599 -23.82 1.00 35.32
N ARG A 600 -23.93 0.07 36.28
CA ARG A 600 -24.76 -1.15 36.16
C ARG A 600 -26.27 -0.97 36.31
N GLU A 601 -26.73 0.20 36.71
CA GLU A 601 -28.16 0.46 36.93
C GLU A 601 -28.47 1.88 36.51
N GLU A 602 -28.01 2.85 37.31
CA GLU A 602 -28.12 4.28 37.02
C GLU A 602 -26.80 4.99 37.37
N CYS A 603 -26.37 5.85 36.47
CA CYS A 603 -25.29 6.78 36.71
C CYS A 603 -25.75 7.96 37.58
N PRO A 604 -24.91 8.38 38.53
CA PRO A 604 -25.22 9.44 39.49
C PRO A 604 -25.43 10.82 38.85
#